data_AF-A0A2N6BAT4-F1
#
_entry.id   AF-A0A2N6BAT4-F1
#
_cell.length_a   1.000
_cell.length_b   1.000
_cell.length_c   1.000
_cell.angle_alpha   90.00
_cell.angle_beta   90.00
_cell.angle_gamma   90.00
#
_symmetry.space_group_name_H-M   'P 1'
#
loop_
_entity.id
_entity.type
_entity.pdbx_description
1 polymer ?
#
loop_
_entity_poly.entity_id
_entity_poly.type
_entity_poly.pdbx_seq_one_letter_code
_entity_poly.pdbx_strand_id
1 'polypeptide(L)'
;MPLLHRRKEVNALIPAWTMSLKAQLKLLLAALILTTLFCVSVSRATEEFAMQSKEPCKTCHIDETGGGTLTPVGDAFLTSGYEWPPPKTSIGAPKTAGERILKILLGMAHLIAAFAWIGTILYVHLVLKPKYAKGGLPKTETRIAFASILVLGVTGVILTKMRYHHPGALLDSTSGKLLLVKIGLYLFLVLSAIYVSQILSPKLKKLRAGWQVNDGMEGRPAWVRVDEVLYDLSGSERWKEGSHFGRHQAGEDMTSALKDAPHGIEKLEGFPTFSMANGELKLETKEVRLLYVMAYVNLAVAFGILLVVGMWRFW
;
A
#
# COMPACT_ATOMS: atom_id res chain seq x y z
N MET A 1 -25.37 -56.00 22.70
CA MET A 1 -23.95 -55.59 22.66
C MET A 1 -23.79 -54.52 21.57
N PRO A 2 -23.88 -53.21 21.89
CA PRO A 2 -23.78 -52.17 20.87
C PRO A 2 -22.37 -51.55 20.84
N LEU A 3 -21.82 -51.46 19.63
CA LEU A 3 -20.52 -50.89 19.30
C LEU A 3 -20.54 -49.36 19.46
N LEU A 4 -19.74 -48.82 20.39
CA LEU A 4 -19.49 -47.39 20.53
C LEU A 4 -18.42 -46.95 19.51
N HIS A 5 -18.85 -46.32 18.42
CA HIS A 5 -17.96 -45.67 17.47
C HIS A 5 -17.50 -44.32 18.04
N ARG A 6 -16.28 -44.29 18.60
CA ARG A 6 -15.59 -43.07 19.05
C ARG A 6 -15.24 -42.21 17.82
N ARG A 7 -15.96 -41.12 17.60
CA ARG A 7 -15.68 -40.12 16.57
C ARG A 7 -14.42 -39.35 16.98
N LYS A 8 -13.35 -39.42 16.17
CA LYS A 8 -12.14 -38.60 16.33
C LYS A 8 -12.50 -37.15 16.01
N GLU A 9 -12.34 -36.24 16.96
CA GLU A 9 -12.33 -34.81 16.67
C GLU A 9 -11.08 -34.49 15.87
N VAL A 10 -11.28 -34.14 14.60
CA VAL A 10 -10.23 -33.59 13.75
C VAL A 10 -10.18 -32.10 14.06
N ASN A 11 -9.10 -31.65 14.70
CA ASN A 11 -8.80 -30.23 14.85
C ASN A 11 -8.71 -29.59 13.46
N ALA A 12 -9.82 -29.02 13.01
CA ALA A 12 -9.89 -28.27 11.78
C ALA A 12 -9.12 -26.97 11.97
N LEU A 13 -7.99 -26.84 11.28
CA LEU A 13 -7.26 -25.58 11.15
C LEU A 13 -8.22 -24.54 10.58
N ILE A 14 -8.55 -23.55 11.41
CA ILE A 14 -9.43 -22.45 11.04
C ILE A 14 -8.74 -21.64 9.93
N PRO A 15 -9.33 -21.51 8.73
CA PRO A 15 -8.70 -20.79 7.63
C PRO A 15 -8.67 -19.28 7.93
N ALA A 16 -7.53 -18.63 7.63
CA ALA A 16 -7.17 -17.26 8.03
C ALA A 16 -8.17 -16.14 7.64
N TRP A 17 -9.10 -16.43 6.74
CA TRP A 17 -10.15 -15.51 6.26
C TRP A 17 -11.30 -15.30 7.27
N THR A 18 -11.37 -16.12 8.32
CA THR A 18 -12.40 -16.03 9.38
C THR A 18 -12.01 -15.12 10.55
N MET A 19 -10.75 -14.64 10.57
CA MET A 19 -10.23 -13.80 11.65
C MET A 19 -10.79 -12.38 11.57
N SER A 20 -11.09 -11.77 12.73
CA SER A 20 -11.54 -10.37 12.76
C SER A 20 -10.48 -9.44 12.17
N LEU A 21 -10.92 -8.35 11.54
CA LEU A 21 -10.05 -7.34 10.92
C LEU A 21 -8.97 -6.80 11.88
N LYS A 22 -9.27 -6.73 13.19
CA LYS A 22 -8.30 -6.34 14.22
C LYS A 22 -7.21 -7.40 14.42
N ALA A 23 -7.55 -8.68 14.30
CA ALA A 23 -6.60 -9.78 14.39
C ALA A 23 -5.72 -9.87 13.15
N GLN A 24 -6.27 -9.62 11.95
CA GLN A 24 -5.50 -9.51 10.71
C GLN A 24 -4.49 -8.34 10.75
N LEU A 25 -4.92 -7.18 11.26
CA LEU A 25 -4.04 -6.03 11.42
C LEU A 25 -2.92 -6.29 12.44
N LYS A 26 -3.24 -6.94 13.57
CA LYS A 26 -2.23 -7.37 14.55
C LYS A 26 -1.26 -8.40 13.98
N LEU A 27 -1.73 -9.32 13.14
CA LEU A 27 -0.90 -10.30 12.43
C LEU A 27 0.01 -9.64 11.40
N LEU A 28 -0.48 -8.66 10.63
CA LEU A 28 0.33 -7.90 9.68
C LEU A 28 1.35 -7.01 10.39
N LEU A 29 0.96 -6.34 11.47
CA LEU A 29 1.87 -5.53 12.28
C LEU A 29 2.92 -6.41 12.95
N ALA A 30 2.51 -7.55 13.52
CA ALA A 30 3.40 -8.54 14.10
C ALA A 30 4.32 -9.14 13.03
N ALA A 31 3.83 -9.45 11.83
CA ALA A 31 4.65 -9.95 10.73
C ALA A 31 5.62 -8.90 10.21
N LEU A 32 5.22 -7.63 10.15
CA LEU A 32 6.10 -6.49 9.82
C LEU A 32 7.18 -6.30 10.89
N ILE A 33 6.81 -6.36 12.17
CA ILE A 33 7.74 -6.31 13.31
C ILE A 33 8.64 -7.55 13.33
N LEU A 34 8.12 -8.73 13.01
CA LEU A 34 8.92 -9.97 12.94
C LEU A 34 9.88 -9.92 11.76
N THR A 35 9.47 -9.42 10.59
CA THR A 35 10.36 -9.26 9.44
C THR A 35 11.41 -8.20 9.69
N THR A 36 11.07 -7.09 10.35
CA THR A 36 12.07 -6.10 10.75
C THR A 36 13.05 -6.71 11.76
N LEU A 37 12.57 -7.41 12.80
CA LEU A 37 13.41 -8.08 13.81
C LEU A 37 14.24 -9.24 13.24
N PHE A 38 13.72 -10.01 12.28
CA PHE A 38 14.44 -11.12 11.62
C PHE A 38 15.54 -10.59 10.69
N CYS A 39 15.38 -9.39 10.14
CA CYS A 39 16.45 -8.66 9.46
C CYS A 39 17.49 -8.05 10.44
N VAL A 40 17.22 -7.98 11.75
CA VAL A 40 18.20 -7.64 12.81
C VAL A 40 18.92 -8.90 13.33
N SER A 41 19.02 -9.96 12.52
CA SER A 41 19.98 -11.04 12.84
C SER A 41 21.37 -10.42 13.01
N VAL A 42 22.07 -10.83 14.07
CA VAL A 42 23.43 -10.37 14.38
C VAL A 42 24.25 -10.48 13.10
N SER A 43 24.55 -9.33 12.50
CA SER A 43 25.44 -9.25 11.36
C SER A 43 26.80 -9.69 11.88
N ARG A 44 27.14 -10.95 11.69
CA ARG A 44 28.52 -11.39 11.82
C ARG A 44 29.29 -10.56 10.80
N ALA A 45 30.19 -9.70 11.30
CA ALA A 45 31.12 -8.99 10.46
C ALA A 45 31.71 -10.01 9.49
N THR A 46 31.58 -9.77 8.19
CA THR A 46 32.12 -10.64 7.15
C THR A 46 33.64 -10.48 7.14
N GLU A 47 34.31 -11.03 8.16
CA GLU A 47 35.76 -11.23 8.20
C GLU A 47 36.23 -12.15 7.06
N GLU A 48 35.30 -12.74 6.32
CA GLU A 48 35.56 -13.65 5.20
C GLU A 48 36.47 -13.04 4.14
N PHE A 49 36.25 -11.78 3.76
CA PHE A 49 37.14 -11.08 2.82
C PHE A 49 38.47 -10.67 3.47
N ALA A 50 38.48 -10.33 4.76
CA ALA A 50 39.73 -10.06 5.49
C ALA A 50 40.57 -11.35 5.64
N MET A 51 39.93 -12.50 5.83
CA MET A 51 40.56 -13.82 5.89
C MET A 51 41.09 -14.25 4.51
N GLN A 52 40.32 -14.04 3.44
CA GLN A 52 40.74 -14.36 2.07
C GLN A 52 41.89 -13.48 1.58
N SER A 53 41.80 -12.17 1.81
CA SER A 53 42.85 -11.20 1.41
C SER A 53 44.06 -11.20 2.34
N LYS A 54 43.88 -11.65 3.60
CA LYS A 54 44.85 -11.52 4.70
C LYS A 54 45.26 -10.07 4.99
N GLU A 55 44.39 -9.12 4.69
CA GLU A 55 44.59 -7.70 4.93
C GLU A 55 43.76 -7.19 6.12
N PRO A 56 44.24 -6.18 6.87
CA PRO A 56 43.44 -5.54 7.90
C PRO A 56 42.28 -4.76 7.28
N CYS A 57 41.17 -4.62 8.00
CA CYS A 57 39.97 -3.93 7.52
C CYS A 57 40.22 -2.50 7.00
N LYS A 58 41.21 -1.79 7.55
CA LYS A 58 41.64 -0.45 7.09
C LYS A 58 42.19 -0.40 5.67
N THR A 59 42.62 -1.53 5.13
CA THR A 59 43.08 -1.60 3.74
C THR A 59 41.91 -1.29 2.80
N CYS A 60 40.71 -1.78 3.11
CA CYS A 60 39.51 -1.55 2.30
C CYS A 60 38.61 -0.42 2.82
N HIS A 61 38.58 -0.17 4.14
CA HIS A 61 37.70 0.81 4.77
C HIS A 61 38.45 1.98 5.40
N ILE A 62 37.91 3.19 5.26
CA ILE A 62 38.44 4.38 5.96
C ILE A 62 38.15 4.32 7.46
N ASP A 63 36.99 3.78 7.84
CA ASP A 63 36.58 3.58 9.23
C ASP A 63 36.44 2.08 9.50
N GLU A 64 37.25 1.59 10.44
CA GLU A 64 37.31 0.19 10.86
C GLU A 64 36.05 -0.24 11.66
N THR A 65 35.32 0.72 12.25
CA THR A 65 34.23 0.42 13.21
C THR A 65 32.85 0.30 12.58
N GLY A 66 32.71 0.59 11.27
CA GLY A 66 31.39 0.66 10.63
C GLY A 66 31.34 0.51 9.12
N GLY A 67 32.44 0.11 8.46
CA GLY A 67 32.41 -0.43 7.09
C GLY A 67 31.79 0.44 5.99
N GLY A 68 31.64 1.76 6.19
CA GLY A 68 30.81 2.59 5.31
C GLY A 68 31.54 3.17 4.09
N THR A 69 32.70 3.79 4.32
CA THR A 69 33.46 4.49 3.26
C THR A 69 34.68 3.68 2.88
N LEU A 70 34.83 3.38 1.60
CA LEU A 70 35.94 2.59 1.08
C LEU A 70 37.15 3.47 0.78
N THR A 71 38.34 2.92 0.98
CA THR A 71 39.58 3.45 0.41
C THR A 71 39.58 3.26 -1.12
N PRO A 72 40.49 3.90 -1.87
CA PRO A 72 40.64 3.61 -3.30
C PRO A 72 40.93 2.12 -3.60
N VAL A 73 41.58 1.41 -2.66
CA VAL A 73 41.84 -0.04 -2.75
C VAL A 73 40.55 -0.82 -2.51
N GLY A 74 39.74 -0.43 -1.51
CA GLY A 74 38.43 -1.03 -1.27
C GLY A 74 37.44 -0.82 -2.42
N ASP A 75 37.40 0.37 -3.03
CA ASP A 75 36.55 0.65 -4.20
C ASP A 75 37.02 -0.17 -5.41
N ALA A 76 38.33 -0.33 -5.60
CA ALA A 76 38.90 -1.18 -6.64
C ALA A 76 38.57 -2.67 -6.43
N PHE A 77 38.69 -3.17 -5.19
CA PHE A 77 38.30 -4.53 -4.84
C PHE A 77 36.80 -4.80 -5.06
N LEU A 78 35.95 -3.84 -4.69
CA LEU A 78 34.51 -3.92 -4.93
C LEU A 78 34.18 -3.94 -6.44
N THR A 79 34.87 -3.13 -7.23
CA THR A 79 34.61 -2.99 -8.68
C THR A 79 35.26 -4.08 -9.53
N SER A 80 36.29 -4.78 -9.02
CA SER A 80 36.89 -5.95 -9.65
C SER A 80 36.15 -7.26 -9.38
N GLY A 81 34.96 -7.22 -8.76
CA GLY A 81 34.17 -8.41 -8.48
C GLY A 81 34.64 -9.21 -7.26
N TYR A 82 35.23 -8.52 -6.27
CA TYR A 82 35.77 -9.13 -5.04
C TYR A 82 36.98 -10.05 -5.27
N GLU A 83 37.72 -9.84 -6.35
CA GLU A 83 38.99 -10.53 -6.60
C GLU A 83 40.17 -9.80 -5.94
N TRP A 84 40.96 -10.54 -5.14
CA TRP A 84 42.16 -10.03 -4.49
C TRP A 84 43.43 -10.62 -5.14
N PRO A 85 44.47 -9.80 -5.43
CA PRO A 85 44.52 -8.34 -5.31
C PRO A 85 43.76 -7.63 -6.46
N PRO A 86 43.14 -6.47 -6.20
CA PRO A 86 42.48 -5.72 -7.26
C PRO A 86 43.48 -5.22 -8.32
N PRO A 87 43.07 -5.10 -9.60
CA PRO A 87 43.93 -4.60 -10.66
C PRO A 87 44.48 -3.21 -10.33
N LYS A 88 45.81 -3.01 -10.41
CA LYS A 88 46.44 -1.71 -10.08
C LYS A 88 45.87 -0.53 -10.88
N THR A 89 45.40 -0.78 -12.09
CA THR A 89 44.76 0.22 -12.97
C THR A 89 43.40 0.69 -12.47
N SER A 90 42.74 -0.07 -11.59
CA SER A 90 41.44 0.27 -11.00
C SER A 90 41.57 1.04 -9.68
N ILE A 91 42.73 0.96 -9.01
CA ILE A 91 42.99 1.66 -7.73
C ILE A 91 43.08 3.16 -7.99
N GLY A 92 42.09 3.91 -7.50
CA GLY A 92 42.04 5.36 -7.67
C GLY A 92 41.71 5.81 -9.09
N ALA A 93 41.23 4.90 -9.96
CA ALA A 93 40.77 5.25 -11.29
C ALA A 93 39.70 6.37 -11.19
N PRO A 94 39.92 7.54 -11.81
CA PRO A 94 39.00 8.65 -11.66
C PRO A 94 37.68 8.33 -12.35
N LYS A 95 36.60 8.17 -11.56
CA LYS A 95 35.22 8.19 -12.09
C LYS A 95 35.06 9.45 -12.92
N THR A 96 34.61 9.31 -14.18
CA THR A 96 34.56 10.43 -15.12
C THR A 96 33.70 11.56 -14.55
N ALA A 97 34.01 12.81 -14.87
CA ALA A 97 33.21 13.94 -14.40
C ALA A 97 31.72 13.77 -14.75
N GLY A 98 31.43 13.18 -15.92
CA GLY A 98 30.08 12.84 -16.37
C GLY A 98 29.36 11.84 -15.46
N GLU A 99 30.00 10.75 -15.04
CA GLU A 99 29.41 9.77 -14.12
C GLU A 99 29.08 10.36 -12.75
N ARG A 100 29.96 11.23 -12.24
CA ARG A 100 29.74 11.93 -10.96
C ARG A 100 28.53 12.86 -11.05
N ILE A 101 28.46 13.68 -12.09
CA ILE A 101 27.34 14.60 -12.34
C ILE A 101 26.03 13.81 -12.49
N LEU A 102 26.03 12.74 -13.30
CA LEU A 102 24.86 11.89 -13.50
C LEU A 102 24.36 11.29 -12.18
N LYS A 103 25.26 10.75 -11.35
CA LYS A 103 24.90 10.18 -10.05
C LYS A 103 24.29 11.23 -9.11
N ILE A 104 24.81 12.46 -9.10
CA ILE A 104 24.28 13.57 -8.30
C ILE A 104 22.87 13.95 -8.79
N LEU A 105 22.68 14.10 -10.11
CA LEU A 105 21.38 14.44 -10.70
C LEU A 105 20.32 13.38 -10.41
N LEU A 106 20.67 12.09 -10.58
CA LEU A 106 19.79 10.98 -10.24
C LEU A 106 19.44 10.93 -8.75
N GLY A 107 20.44 11.15 -7.88
CA GLY A 107 20.24 11.22 -6.44
C GLY A 107 19.31 12.36 -6.03
N MET A 108 19.49 13.54 -6.63
CA MET A 108 18.64 14.72 -6.39
C MET A 108 17.19 14.46 -6.85
N ALA A 109 17.02 13.93 -8.06
CA ALA A 109 15.69 13.58 -8.59
C ALA A 109 14.99 12.53 -7.70
N HIS A 110 15.72 11.51 -7.24
CA HIS A 110 15.19 10.50 -6.32
C HIS A 110 14.76 11.11 -4.98
N LEU A 111 15.58 12.01 -4.42
CA LEU A 111 15.30 12.65 -3.13
C LEU A 111 14.09 13.58 -3.22
N ILE A 112 14.01 14.43 -4.24
CA ILE A 112 12.85 15.32 -4.47
C ILE A 112 11.57 14.50 -4.61
N ALA A 113 11.60 13.41 -5.41
CA ALA A 113 10.46 12.53 -5.58
C ALA A 113 10.09 11.81 -4.27
N ALA A 114 11.07 11.41 -3.45
CA ALA A 114 10.82 10.79 -2.15
C ALA A 114 10.10 11.76 -1.20
N PHE A 115 10.55 13.01 -1.12
CA PHE A 115 9.90 14.04 -0.31
C PHE A 115 8.48 14.34 -0.79
N ALA A 116 8.28 14.49 -2.11
CA ALA A 116 6.96 14.72 -2.68
C ALA A 116 6.01 13.54 -2.42
N TRP A 117 6.49 12.30 -2.56
CA TRP A 117 5.69 11.11 -2.37
C TRP A 117 5.30 10.89 -0.90
N ILE A 118 6.28 10.89 0.01
CA ILE A 118 6.02 10.73 1.45
C ILE A 118 5.18 11.91 1.96
N GLY A 119 5.49 13.13 1.55
CA GLY A 119 4.71 14.32 1.87
C GLY A 119 3.25 14.18 1.43
N THR A 120 2.99 13.66 0.24
CA THR A 120 1.62 13.41 -0.26
C THR A 120 0.91 12.34 0.58
N ILE A 121 1.59 11.25 0.94
CA ILE A 121 1.03 10.22 1.82
C ILE A 121 0.66 10.84 3.16
N LEU A 122 1.57 11.56 3.81
CA LEU A 122 1.32 12.20 5.11
C LEU A 122 0.18 13.22 5.03
N TYR A 123 0.18 14.08 4.00
CA TYR A 123 -0.86 15.09 3.79
C TYR A 123 -2.25 14.46 3.66
N VAL A 124 -2.41 13.46 2.78
CA VAL A 124 -3.70 12.80 2.56
C VAL A 124 -4.19 12.06 3.82
N HIS A 125 -3.28 11.44 4.58
CA HIS A 125 -3.66 10.57 5.70
C HIS A 125 -3.81 11.32 7.03
N LEU A 126 -2.99 12.34 7.28
CA LEU A 126 -2.99 13.09 8.53
C LEU A 126 -3.83 14.37 8.44
N VAL A 127 -3.73 15.11 7.33
CA VAL A 127 -4.42 16.41 7.15
C VAL A 127 -5.82 16.21 6.59
N LEU A 128 -5.94 15.61 5.39
CA LEU A 128 -7.25 15.39 4.78
C LEU A 128 -8.05 14.30 5.51
N LYS A 129 -7.35 13.37 6.18
CA LYS A 129 -7.90 12.16 6.82
C LYS A 129 -8.56 11.21 5.81
N PRO A 130 -8.61 9.89 6.09
CA PRO A 130 -9.19 8.95 5.15
C PRO A 130 -10.71 9.14 4.92
N LYS A 131 -11.38 9.90 5.80
CA LYS A 131 -12.79 10.31 5.62
C LYS A 131 -12.98 11.15 4.35
N TYR A 132 -12.02 12.00 3.99
CA TYR A 132 -12.10 12.84 2.79
C TYR A 132 -12.01 12.03 1.49
N ALA A 133 -11.32 10.87 1.52
CA ALA A 133 -11.26 9.96 0.38
C ALA A 133 -12.61 9.29 0.05
N LYS A 134 -13.61 9.40 0.94
CA LYS A 134 -15.00 9.07 0.63
C LYS A 134 -15.59 9.98 -0.44
N GLY A 135 -15.08 11.20 -0.67
CA GLY A 135 -15.48 12.05 -1.80
C GLY A 135 -14.74 11.72 -3.11
N GLY A 136 -13.72 10.86 -3.05
CA GLY A 136 -12.76 10.65 -4.12
C GLY A 136 -11.41 11.28 -3.76
N LEU A 137 -10.33 10.79 -4.37
CA LEU A 137 -9.00 11.35 -4.14
C LEU A 137 -8.84 12.65 -4.94
N PRO A 138 -8.31 13.73 -4.34
CA PRO A 138 -8.07 14.96 -5.08
C PRO A 138 -7.03 14.72 -6.19
N LYS A 139 -7.32 15.26 -7.37
CA LYS A 139 -6.64 14.89 -8.63
C LYS A 139 -5.17 15.33 -8.63
N THR A 140 -4.88 16.49 -8.04
CA THR A 140 -3.55 17.10 -7.97
C THR A 140 -2.58 16.24 -7.16
N GLU A 141 -2.97 15.85 -5.97
CA GLU A 141 -2.21 15.00 -5.04
C GLU A 141 -2.00 13.62 -5.65
N THR A 142 -3.03 13.07 -6.30
CA THR A 142 -2.93 11.79 -6.99
C THR A 142 -1.91 11.85 -8.13
N ARG A 143 -1.92 12.91 -8.95
CA ARG A 143 -0.94 13.11 -10.03
C ARG A 143 0.49 13.23 -9.48
N ILE A 144 0.68 14.02 -8.42
CA ILE A 144 1.98 14.18 -7.75
C ILE A 144 2.47 12.83 -7.21
N ALA A 145 1.60 12.05 -6.56
CA ALA A 145 1.94 10.75 -6.03
C ALA A 145 2.39 9.77 -7.12
N PHE A 146 1.63 9.63 -8.21
CA PHE A 146 1.99 8.72 -9.31
C PHE A 146 3.24 9.16 -10.09
N ALA A 147 3.41 10.46 -10.33
CA ALA A 147 4.63 10.99 -10.93
C ALA A 147 5.85 10.67 -10.04
N SER A 148 5.72 10.86 -8.73
CA SER A 148 6.78 10.56 -7.77
C SER A 148 7.09 9.06 -7.71
N ILE A 149 6.07 8.19 -7.75
CA ILE A 149 6.25 6.72 -7.83
C ILE A 149 7.10 6.35 -9.04
N LEU A 150 6.78 6.88 -10.23
CA LEU A 150 7.52 6.60 -11.45
C LEU A 150 8.98 7.04 -11.35
N VAL A 151 9.22 8.29 -10.92
CA VAL A 151 10.58 8.82 -10.75
C VAL A 151 11.37 7.99 -9.74
N LEU A 152 10.79 7.64 -8.60
CA LEU A 152 11.43 6.80 -7.57
C LEU A 152 11.78 5.40 -8.09
N GLY A 153 10.88 4.79 -8.86
CA GLY A 153 11.11 3.47 -9.46
C GLY A 153 12.28 3.50 -10.44
N VAL A 154 12.24 4.42 -11.41
CA VAL A 154 13.29 4.55 -12.43
C VAL A 154 14.63 4.92 -11.82
N THR A 155 14.69 6.01 -11.04
CA THR A 155 15.93 6.47 -10.42
C THR A 155 16.45 5.45 -9.40
N GLY A 156 15.56 4.79 -8.65
CA GLY A 156 15.92 3.76 -7.68
C GLY A 156 16.57 2.53 -8.33
N VAL A 157 16.04 2.07 -9.46
CA VAL A 157 16.65 0.96 -10.24
C VAL A 157 18.03 1.36 -10.75
N ILE A 158 18.18 2.56 -11.32
CA ILE A 158 19.46 3.03 -11.86
C ILE A 158 20.49 3.17 -10.73
N LEU A 159 20.13 3.85 -9.63
CA LEU A 159 21.02 4.06 -8.48
C LEU A 159 21.40 2.73 -7.79
N THR A 160 20.49 1.75 -7.77
CA THR A 160 20.79 0.41 -7.24
C THR A 160 21.81 -0.31 -8.10
N LYS A 161 21.66 -0.30 -9.44
CA LYS A 161 22.63 -0.89 -10.37
C LYS A 161 24.00 -0.19 -10.30
N MET A 162 24.02 1.13 -10.11
CA MET A 162 25.25 1.91 -9.92
C MET A 162 25.91 1.66 -8.55
N ARG A 163 25.18 1.09 -7.58
CA ARG A 163 25.71 0.78 -6.24
C ARG A 163 26.13 -0.68 -6.11
N TYR A 164 25.40 -1.60 -6.71
CA TYR A 164 25.64 -3.04 -6.64
C TYR A 164 25.86 -3.60 -8.05
N HIS A 165 27.11 -3.92 -8.37
CA HIS A 165 27.49 -4.46 -9.68
C HIS A 165 27.14 -5.94 -9.85
N HIS A 166 27.01 -6.69 -8.73
CA HIS A 166 26.63 -8.10 -8.73
C HIS A 166 25.35 -8.32 -7.89
N PRO A 167 24.37 -9.10 -8.38
CA PRO A 167 23.13 -9.38 -7.65
C PRO A 167 23.33 -10.05 -6.28
N GLY A 168 24.35 -10.90 -6.12
CA GLY A 168 24.65 -11.57 -4.85
C GLY A 168 24.97 -10.59 -3.72
N ALA A 169 25.65 -9.49 -4.03
CA ALA A 169 26.02 -8.46 -3.06
C ALA A 169 24.79 -7.79 -2.37
N LEU A 170 23.60 -7.86 -2.98
CA LEU A 170 22.36 -7.39 -2.36
C LEU A 170 21.89 -8.30 -1.21
N LEU A 171 22.17 -9.60 -1.29
CA LEU A 171 21.75 -10.59 -0.29
C LEU A 171 22.83 -10.79 0.78
N ASP A 172 24.09 -10.61 0.41
CA ASP A 172 25.21 -10.91 1.30
C ASP A 172 25.51 -9.74 2.26
N SER A 173 25.27 -8.50 1.84
CA SER A 173 25.54 -7.30 2.66
C SER A 173 24.35 -6.84 3.51
N THR A 174 24.62 -6.30 4.70
CA THR A 174 23.59 -5.69 5.57
C THR A 174 22.87 -4.53 4.86
N SER A 175 23.63 -3.63 4.21
CA SER A 175 23.04 -2.53 3.43
C SER A 175 22.20 -3.02 2.24
N GLY A 176 22.57 -4.16 1.63
CA GLY A 176 21.79 -4.81 0.58
C GLY A 176 20.46 -5.36 1.09
N LYS A 177 20.48 -6.06 2.22
CA LYS A 177 19.26 -6.56 2.89
C LYS A 177 18.31 -5.43 3.26
N LEU A 178 18.82 -4.34 3.84
CA LEU A 178 18.03 -3.14 4.14
C LEU A 178 17.43 -2.51 2.89
N LEU A 179 18.18 -2.47 1.78
CA LEU A 179 17.66 -2.01 0.49
C LEU A 179 16.52 -2.90 -0.02
N LEU A 180 16.65 -4.21 0.07
CA LEU A 180 15.61 -5.16 -0.35
C LEU A 180 14.34 -4.99 0.47
N VAL A 181 14.47 -4.81 1.80
CA VAL A 181 13.32 -4.49 2.67
C VAL A 181 12.66 -3.17 2.22
N LYS A 182 13.45 -2.11 1.97
CA LYS A 182 12.93 -0.83 1.47
C LYS A 182 12.19 -0.99 0.14
N ILE A 183 12.74 -1.76 -0.80
CA ILE A 183 12.11 -2.04 -2.10
C ILE A 183 10.79 -2.79 -1.90
N GLY A 184 10.76 -3.79 -1.02
CA GLY A 184 9.54 -4.54 -0.70
C GLY A 184 8.44 -3.65 -0.14
N LEU A 185 8.77 -2.78 0.84
CA LEU A 185 7.82 -1.82 1.41
C LEU A 185 7.34 -0.81 0.36
N TYR A 186 8.24 -0.31 -0.50
CA TYR A 186 7.88 0.57 -1.61
C TYR A 186 6.90 -0.11 -2.58
N LEU A 187 7.20 -1.34 -3.02
CA LEU A 187 6.34 -2.09 -3.94
C LEU A 187 4.97 -2.37 -3.32
N PHE A 188 4.91 -2.68 -2.02
CA PHE A 188 3.64 -2.80 -1.31
C PHE A 188 2.81 -1.52 -1.41
N LEU A 189 3.40 -0.34 -1.17
CA LEU A 189 2.69 0.94 -1.28
C LEU A 189 2.24 1.23 -2.71
N VAL A 190 3.06 0.92 -3.71
CA VAL A 190 2.71 1.10 -5.13
C VAL A 190 1.55 0.20 -5.52
N LEU A 191 1.60 -1.09 -5.18
CA LEU A 191 0.52 -2.05 -5.47
C LEU A 191 -0.76 -1.66 -4.73
N SER A 192 -0.65 -1.23 -3.47
CA SER A 192 -1.76 -0.70 -2.68
C SER A 192 -2.39 0.54 -3.34
N ALA A 193 -1.58 1.49 -3.82
CA ALA A 193 -2.05 2.67 -4.55
C ALA A 193 -2.73 2.32 -5.88
N ILE A 194 -2.21 1.35 -6.62
CA ILE A 194 -2.84 0.84 -7.86
C ILE A 194 -4.18 0.18 -7.51
N TYR A 195 -4.23 -0.70 -6.51
CA TYR A 195 -5.47 -1.34 -6.07
C TYR A 195 -6.52 -0.30 -5.65
N VAL A 196 -6.13 0.67 -4.83
CA VAL A 196 -7.04 1.72 -4.36
C VAL A 196 -7.52 2.57 -5.54
N SER A 197 -6.66 2.92 -6.49
CA SER A 197 -7.04 3.80 -7.61
C SER A 197 -7.83 3.09 -8.71
N GLN A 198 -7.52 1.83 -9.03
CA GLN A 198 -8.11 1.10 -10.16
C GLN A 198 -9.33 0.26 -9.76
N ILE A 199 -9.37 -0.26 -8.53
CA ILE A 199 -10.40 -1.23 -8.12
C ILE A 199 -11.28 -0.61 -7.04
N LEU A 200 -10.69 -0.15 -5.94
CA LEU A 200 -11.47 0.31 -4.79
C LEU A 200 -12.16 1.65 -5.07
N SER A 201 -11.47 2.62 -5.65
CA SER A 201 -12.02 3.96 -5.91
C SER A 201 -13.17 3.95 -6.91
N PRO A 202 -13.11 3.24 -8.05
CA PRO A 202 -14.25 3.12 -8.96
C PRO A 202 -15.41 2.37 -8.31
N LYS A 203 -15.15 1.32 -7.51
CA LYS A 203 -16.19 0.61 -6.77
C LYS A 203 -16.88 1.53 -5.76
N LEU A 204 -16.12 2.32 -5.01
CA LEU A 204 -16.66 3.34 -4.10
C LEU A 204 -17.38 4.46 -4.84
N LYS A 205 -16.92 4.86 -6.03
CA LYS A 205 -17.61 5.83 -6.87
C LYS A 205 -18.93 5.28 -7.38
N LYS A 206 -19.01 4.00 -7.76
CA LYS A 206 -20.29 3.35 -8.14
C LYS A 206 -21.26 3.27 -6.96
N LEU A 207 -20.75 2.96 -5.77
CA LEU A 207 -21.55 3.00 -4.53
C LEU A 207 -22.08 4.41 -4.20
N ARG A 208 -21.39 5.45 -4.70
CA ARG A 208 -21.73 6.87 -4.49
C ARG A 208 -22.46 7.54 -5.65
N ALA A 209 -22.40 6.97 -6.85
CA ALA A 209 -23.14 7.47 -8.00
C ALA A 209 -24.57 7.62 -7.52
N GLY A 210 -25.11 8.85 -7.64
CA GLY A 210 -26.30 9.28 -6.91
C GLY A 210 -27.35 8.18 -6.92
N TRP A 211 -27.96 7.93 -5.76
CA TRP A 211 -29.00 6.92 -5.62
C TRP A 211 -30.13 7.09 -6.65
N GLN A 212 -30.25 8.30 -7.21
CA GLN A 212 -31.12 8.65 -8.34
C GLN A 212 -30.84 7.88 -9.63
N VAL A 213 -29.62 7.39 -9.84
CA VAL A 213 -29.26 6.55 -11.00
C VAL A 213 -29.81 5.14 -10.86
N ASN A 214 -30.18 4.72 -9.63
CA ASN A 214 -30.84 3.45 -9.38
C ASN A 214 -32.35 3.62 -9.62
N ASP A 215 -32.68 3.86 -10.89
CA ASP A 215 -34.01 4.16 -11.41
C ASP A 215 -34.81 2.92 -11.84
N GLY A 216 -34.31 1.70 -11.59
CA GLY A 216 -34.97 0.45 -11.99
C GLY A 216 -34.95 0.15 -13.49
N MET A 217 -34.36 1.02 -14.32
CA MET A 217 -34.34 0.87 -15.78
C MET A 217 -33.07 0.15 -16.25
N GLU A 218 -33.14 -0.51 -17.41
CA GLU A 218 -31.98 -1.18 -18.04
C GLU A 218 -31.27 -2.19 -17.10
N GLY A 219 -32.04 -2.83 -16.21
CA GLY A 219 -31.53 -3.78 -15.21
C GLY A 219 -30.81 -3.13 -14.02
N ARG A 220 -30.86 -1.81 -13.86
CA ARG A 220 -30.41 -1.12 -12.65
C ARG A 220 -31.36 -1.41 -11.47
N PRO A 221 -30.88 -1.34 -10.21
CA PRO A 221 -31.74 -1.44 -9.04
C PRO A 221 -32.78 -0.31 -9.01
N ALA A 222 -33.92 -0.52 -8.36
CA ALA A 222 -34.98 0.48 -8.17
C ALA A 222 -34.95 1.00 -6.72
N TRP A 223 -34.35 2.17 -6.50
CA TRP A 223 -34.23 2.78 -5.17
C TRP A 223 -35.12 4.00 -5.02
N VAL A 224 -35.70 4.22 -3.84
CA VAL A 224 -36.47 5.44 -3.53
C VAL A 224 -36.04 6.01 -2.19
N ARG A 225 -36.05 7.35 -2.06
CA ARG A 225 -35.78 8.02 -0.78
C ARG A 225 -37.09 8.34 -0.07
N VAL A 226 -37.17 8.06 1.22
CA VAL A 226 -38.22 8.54 2.13
C VAL A 226 -37.52 9.07 3.37
N ASP A 227 -37.71 10.36 3.65
CA ASP A 227 -36.96 11.14 4.65
C ASP A 227 -35.43 10.99 4.46
N GLU A 228 -34.71 10.54 5.49
CA GLU A 228 -33.27 10.29 5.44
C GLU A 228 -32.96 8.79 5.23
N VAL A 229 -33.84 8.04 4.57
CA VAL A 229 -33.66 6.61 4.31
C VAL A 229 -33.90 6.30 2.84
N LEU A 230 -33.00 5.52 2.24
CA LEU A 230 -33.20 4.91 0.93
C LEU A 230 -33.68 3.47 1.08
N TYR A 231 -34.66 3.10 0.27
CA TYR A 231 -35.23 1.76 0.20
C TYR A 231 -34.89 1.12 -1.14
N ASP A 232 -34.38 -0.11 -1.14
CA ASP A 232 -34.18 -0.92 -2.34
C ASP A 232 -35.46 -1.72 -2.65
N LEU A 233 -36.22 -1.25 -3.63
CA LEU A 233 -37.49 -1.84 -4.06
C LEU A 233 -37.33 -2.73 -5.29
N SER A 234 -36.10 -3.11 -5.66
CA SER A 234 -35.83 -3.96 -6.84
C SER A 234 -36.54 -5.32 -6.80
N GLY A 235 -36.83 -5.83 -5.60
CA GLY A 235 -37.57 -7.09 -5.39
C GLY A 235 -39.10 -6.93 -5.38
N SER A 236 -39.64 -5.72 -5.47
CA SER A 236 -41.08 -5.46 -5.42
C SER A 236 -41.72 -5.61 -6.80
N GLU A 237 -42.75 -6.45 -6.90
CA GLU A 237 -43.53 -6.58 -8.14
C GLU A 237 -44.22 -5.26 -8.56
N ARG A 238 -44.45 -4.35 -7.61
CA ARG A 238 -45.06 -3.03 -7.86
C ARG A 238 -44.08 -1.95 -8.33
N TRP A 239 -42.79 -2.28 -8.49
CA TRP A 239 -41.73 -1.35 -8.90
C TRP A 239 -40.93 -1.89 -10.11
N LYS A 240 -41.57 -2.72 -10.95
CA LYS A 240 -40.96 -3.26 -12.17
C LYS A 240 -40.54 -2.14 -13.11
N GLU A 241 -39.35 -2.27 -13.67
CA GLU A 241 -38.72 -1.27 -14.55
C GLU A 241 -38.65 0.14 -13.91
N GLY A 242 -38.64 0.19 -12.57
CA GLY A 242 -38.57 1.44 -11.82
C GLY A 242 -39.84 2.26 -11.77
N SER A 243 -40.97 1.74 -12.28
CA SER A 243 -42.23 2.47 -12.27
C SER A 243 -43.16 1.93 -11.19
N HIS A 244 -43.75 2.84 -10.42
CA HIS A 244 -44.84 2.54 -9.50
C HIS A 244 -46.16 3.07 -10.06
N PHE A 245 -46.97 2.17 -10.62
CA PHE A 245 -48.28 2.46 -11.23
C PHE A 245 -48.25 3.60 -12.28
N GLY A 246 -47.11 3.83 -12.94
CA GLY A 246 -46.96 4.90 -13.94
C GLY A 246 -46.99 6.32 -13.37
N ARG A 247 -46.96 6.49 -12.04
CA ARG A 247 -47.06 7.80 -11.37
C ARG A 247 -45.80 8.21 -10.63
N HIS A 248 -45.00 7.25 -10.20
CA HIS A 248 -43.75 7.51 -9.50
C HIS A 248 -42.62 6.71 -10.14
N GLN A 249 -41.44 7.32 -10.17
CA GLN A 249 -40.24 6.73 -10.72
C GLN A 249 -39.26 6.40 -9.59
N ALA A 250 -38.56 5.28 -9.69
CA ALA A 250 -37.40 5.03 -8.87
C ALA A 250 -36.30 6.05 -9.20
N GLY A 251 -35.44 6.31 -8.23
CA GLY A 251 -34.43 7.37 -8.29
C GLY A 251 -34.95 8.73 -7.80
N GLU A 252 -36.15 8.81 -7.24
CA GLU A 252 -36.76 10.04 -6.74
C GLU A 252 -36.98 10.06 -5.22
N ASP A 253 -37.18 11.26 -4.68
CA ASP A 253 -37.51 11.49 -3.28
C ASP A 253 -39.03 11.41 -3.09
N MET A 254 -39.48 10.31 -2.50
CA MET A 254 -40.88 9.98 -2.27
C MET A 254 -41.41 10.47 -0.92
N THR A 255 -40.63 11.26 -0.17
CA THR A 255 -41.03 11.73 1.17
C THR A 255 -42.39 12.45 1.16
N SER A 256 -42.56 13.37 0.21
CA SER A 256 -43.83 14.08 0.06
C SER A 256 -44.90 13.19 -0.58
N ALA A 257 -44.54 12.43 -1.61
CA ALA A 257 -45.46 11.56 -2.33
C ALA A 257 -46.09 10.47 -1.46
N LEU A 258 -45.35 9.97 -0.46
CA LEU A 258 -45.83 8.95 0.48
C LEU A 258 -46.95 9.48 1.38
N LYS A 259 -47.00 10.80 1.66
CA LYS A 259 -48.07 11.40 2.49
C LYS A 259 -49.44 11.34 1.82
N ASP A 260 -49.46 11.35 0.49
CA ASP A 260 -50.66 11.32 -0.34
C ASP A 260 -51.00 9.90 -0.85
N ALA A 261 -50.21 8.89 -0.47
CA ALA A 261 -50.37 7.52 -0.92
C ALA A 261 -51.50 6.78 -0.17
N PRO A 262 -52.14 5.76 -0.77
CA PRO A 262 -53.17 4.94 -0.11
C PRO A 262 -52.60 3.95 0.92
N HIS A 263 -51.31 4.07 1.27
CA HIS A 263 -50.59 3.27 2.26
C HIS A 263 -49.48 4.11 2.88
N GLY A 264 -49.01 3.72 4.07
CA GLY A 264 -47.87 4.36 4.72
C GLY A 264 -46.55 3.64 4.47
N ILE A 265 -45.57 3.96 5.33
CA ILE A 265 -44.21 3.42 5.29
C ILE A 265 -44.14 1.93 5.61
N GLU A 266 -45.20 1.35 6.20
CA GLU A 266 -45.29 -0.07 6.54
C GLU A 266 -45.16 -0.98 5.30
N LYS A 267 -45.47 -0.48 4.09
CA LYS A 267 -45.27 -1.23 2.85
C LYS A 267 -43.82 -1.28 2.37
N LEU A 268 -42.95 -0.47 2.97
CA LEU A 268 -41.52 -0.45 2.72
C LEU A 268 -40.74 -1.29 3.74
N GLU A 269 -41.39 -1.75 4.81
CA GLU A 269 -40.79 -2.62 5.82
C GLU A 269 -40.36 -3.96 5.21
N GLY A 270 -39.15 -4.41 5.58
CA GLY A 270 -38.58 -5.66 5.09
C GLY A 270 -37.74 -5.54 3.81
N PHE A 271 -37.79 -4.40 3.11
CA PHE A 271 -36.85 -4.11 2.04
C PHE A 271 -35.49 -3.64 2.58
N PRO A 272 -34.37 -3.90 1.88
CA PRO A 272 -33.06 -3.38 2.28
C PRO A 272 -33.06 -1.85 2.35
N THR A 273 -32.52 -1.30 3.44
CA THR A 273 -32.46 0.15 3.66
C THR A 273 -31.02 0.67 3.75
N PHE A 274 -30.80 1.90 3.29
CA PHE A 274 -29.56 2.63 3.48
C PHE A 274 -29.81 3.98 4.15
N SER A 275 -29.07 4.30 5.21
CA SER A 275 -29.19 5.60 5.86
C SER A 275 -28.59 6.72 5.00
N MET A 276 -29.27 7.85 4.96
CA MET A 276 -28.81 9.10 4.39
C MET A 276 -28.34 10.04 5.50
N ALA A 277 -27.45 10.95 5.17
CA ALA A 277 -27.12 12.10 6.00
C ALA A 277 -26.86 13.31 5.09
N ASN A 278 -27.62 14.39 5.30
CA ASN A 278 -27.54 15.61 4.49
C ASN A 278 -27.74 15.36 2.98
N GLY A 279 -28.62 14.41 2.61
CA GLY A 279 -28.87 14.04 1.22
C GLY A 279 -27.79 13.16 0.57
N GLU A 280 -26.77 12.71 1.32
CA GLU A 280 -25.75 11.77 0.86
C GLU A 280 -25.90 10.38 1.51
N LEU A 281 -25.60 9.33 0.74
CA LEU A 281 -25.64 7.94 1.19
C LEU A 281 -24.56 7.68 2.25
N LYS A 282 -24.97 7.33 3.47
CA LYS A 282 -24.06 6.93 4.56
C LYS A 282 -23.59 5.48 4.32
N LEU A 283 -22.60 5.35 3.44
CA LEU A 283 -21.99 4.07 3.11
C LEU A 283 -21.14 3.55 4.29
N GLU A 284 -21.67 2.60 5.06
CA GLU A 284 -20.91 1.74 5.98
C GLU A 284 -20.64 0.37 5.36
N THR A 285 -20.06 0.34 4.16
CA THR A 285 -19.77 -0.92 3.45
C THR A 285 -18.39 -1.48 3.82
N LYS A 286 -18.17 -2.76 3.46
CA LYS A 286 -16.87 -3.43 3.63
C LYS A 286 -15.76 -2.70 2.87
N GLU A 287 -16.07 -2.13 1.71
CA GLU A 287 -15.15 -1.35 0.87
C GLU A 287 -14.69 -0.07 1.58
N VAL A 288 -15.62 0.64 2.23
CA VAL A 288 -15.29 1.83 3.01
C VAL A 288 -14.40 1.47 4.20
N ARG A 289 -14.70 0.38 4.90
CA ARG A 289 -13.85 -0.12 5.99
C ARG A 289 -12.46 -0.52 5.49
N LEU A 290 -12.38 -1.21 4.35
CA LEU A 290 -11.13 -1.59 3.71
C LEU A 290 -10.29 -0.36 3.35
N LEU A 291 -10.91 0.70 2.81
CA LEU A 291 -10.21 1.96 2.53
C LEU A 291 -9.52 2.54 3.77
N TYR A 292 -10.22 2.58 4.91
CA TYR A 292 -9.62 3.05 6.17
C TYR A 292 -8.45 2.18 6.61
N VAL A 293 -8.61 0.86 6.58
CA VAL A 293 -7.56 -0.08 6.98
C VAL A 293 -6.33 0.10 6.10
N MET A 294 -6.52 0.11 4.78
CA MET A 294 -5.43 0.31 3.82
C MET A 294 -4.74 1.65 4.03
N ALA A 295 -5.49 2.72 4.34
CA ALA A 295 -4.90 4.03 4.63
C ALA A 295 -3.96 3.97 5.84
N TYR A 296 -4.36 3.36 6.95
CA TYR A 296 -3.50 3.24 8.13
C TYR A 296 -2.33 2.27 7.93
N VAL A 297 -2.55 1.16 7.21
CA VAL A 297 -1.47 0.22 6.87
C VAL A 297 -0.44 0.91 5.97
N ASN A 298 -0.87 1.63 4.93
CA ASN A 298 0.03 2.38 4.06
C ASN A 298 0.81 3.45 4.83
N LEU A 299 0.15 4.16 5.76
CA LEU A 299 0.83 5.13 6.61
C LEU A 299 1.91 4.46 7.49
N ALA A 300 1.60 3.32 8.11
CA ALA A 300 2.57 2.56 8.90
C ALA A 300 3.75 2.06 8.05
N VAL A 301 3.49 1.57 6.84
CA VAL A 301 4.53 1.14 5.90
C VAL A 301 5.39 2.32 5.44
N ALA A 302 4.82 3.50 5.22
CA ALA A 302 5.59 4.71 4.90
C ALA A 302 6.55 5.10 6.03
N PHE A 303 6.11 5.03 7.30
CA PHE A 303 7.00 5.18 8.45
C PHE A 303 8.05 4.07 8.54
N GLY A 304 7.69 2.84 8.18
CA GLY A 304 8.63 1.72 8.05
C GLY A 304 9.75 2.01 7.04
N ILE A 305 9.44 2.62 5.90
CA ILE A 305 10.45 3.06 4.92
C ILE A 305 11.37 4.11 5.54
N LEU A 306 10.83 5.10 6.27
CA LEU A 306 11.64 6.10 6.96
C LEU A 306 12.53 5.49 8.03
N LEU A 307 12.04 4.49 8.77
CA LEU A 307 12.82 3.74 9.75
C LEU A 307 13.98 3.00 9.09
N VAL A 308 13.73 2.29 7.98
CA VAL A 308 14.80 1.60 7.22
C VAL A 308 15.85 2.59 6.72
N VAL A 309 15.44 3.78 6.25
CA VAL A 309 16.37 4.84 5.85
C VAL A 309 17.15 5.38 7.05
N GLY A 310 16.51 5.56 8.22
CA GLY A 310 17.18 6.00 9.44
C GLY A 310 18.20 4.98 9.96
N MET A 311 17.88 3.68 9.85
CA MET A 311 18.79 2.59 10.21
C MET A 311 19.99 2.51 9.27
N TRP A 312 19.88 3.00 8.03
CA TRP A 312 20.97 2.95 7.03
C TRP A 312 22.29 3.57 7.52
N ARG A 313 22.24 4.58 8.40
CA ARG A 313 23.47 5.23 8.91
C ARG A 313 24.15 4.44 10.03
N PHE A 314 23.43 3.57 10.71
CA PHE A 314 23.90 2.89 11.92
C PHE A 314 24.24 1.42 11.68
N TRP A 315 24.11 0.91 10.44
CA TRP A 315 24.28 -0.49 10.06
C TRP A 315 24.85 -0.65 8.65
#